data_AF-A0A8J6QI72-F1
#
_entry.id   AF-A0A8J6QI72-F1
#
_cell.length_a   1.000
_cell.length_b   1.000
_cell.length_c   1.000
_cell.angle_alpha   90.00
_cell.angle_beta   90.00
_cell.angle_gamma   90.00
#
_symmetry.space_group_name_H-M   'P 1'
#
loop_
_entity.id
_entity.type
_entity.pdbx_description
1 polymer ?
#
loop_
_entity_poly.entity_id
_entity_poly.type
_entity_poly.pdbx_seq_one_letter_code
_entity_poly.pdbx_strand_id
1 'polypeptide(L)'
;MKEQEGLDKIFYEHANADFRGLANAPKPLFFSSKDSAGIDGDIILIDIIKKIMKNQTSFRQGAEVFYHNELCYFLLLENDMGNPDYRVRYTNTMSPFRPLNISEKNLILEKIPEHGNYGTGHNSVIQTTDSDTSNMVYHRFIPSNRSELEPTAVYNREFCIDKLKLNTDGSIKPLVPKVSRIN
;
A
#
# COMPACT_ATOMS: atom_id res chain seq x y z
N MET A 1 5.70 -17.10 -1.86
CA MET A 1 6.05 -18.53 -1.77
C MET A 1 5.24 -19.25 -2.83
N LYS A 2 5.89 -19.95 -3.77
CA LYS A 2 5.21 -20.75 -4.80
C LYS A 2 4.87 -22.09 -4.16
N GLU A 3 3.58 -22.37 -3.94
CA GLU A 3 3.16 -23.73 -3.64
C GLU A 3 3.26 -24.55 -4.93
N GLN A 4 3.67 -25.82 -4.81
CA GLN A 4 3.94 -26.72 -5.92
C GLN A 4 2.71 -26.81 -6.85
N GLU A 5 2.90 -26.40 -8.11
CA GLU A 5 1.96 -26.60 -9.24
C GLU A 5 0.51 -26.08 -9.08
N GLY A 6 0.31 -24.95 -8.40
CA GLY A 6 -1.02 -24.32 -8.31
C GLY A 6 -1.02 -22.84 -8.64
N LEU A 7 -2.12 -22.37 -9.24
CA LEU A 7 -2.49 -20.95 -9.36
C LEU A 7 -2.38 -20.29 -7.97
N ASP A 8 -1.96 -19.02 -7.92
CA ASP A 8 -2.04 -18.24 -6.68
C ASP A 8 -3.49 -18.17 -6.20
N LYS A 9 -3.71 -18.62 -4.96
CA LYS A 9 -5.00 -18.61 -4.25
C LYS A 9 -4.92 -17.56 -3.15
N ILE A 10 -5.84 -16.61 -3.17
CA ILE A 10 -5.99 -15.64 -2.08
C ILE A 10 -7.03 -16.19 -1.12
N PHE A 11 -6.74 -16.11 0.18
CA PHE A 11 -7.66 -16.49 1.24
C PHE A 11 -7.95 -15.27 2.14
N TYR A 12 -9.11 -15.24 2.78
CA TYR A 12 -9.46 -14.21 3.77
C TYR A 12 -9.89 -14.85 5.10
N GLU A 13 -9.64 -14.14 6.20
CA GLU A 13 -10.14 -14.45 7.54
C GLU A 13 -10.03 -13.22 8.45
N HIS A 14 -10.78 -13.20 9.55
CA HIS A 14 -10.69 -12.14 10.55
C HIS A 14 -9.55 -12.43 11.53
N ALA A 15 -8.84 -11.40 12.00
CA ALA A 15 -7.93 -11.56 13.13
C ALA A 15 -8.73 -11.85 14.42
N ASN A 16 -8.16 -12.63 15.33
CA ASN A 16 -8.72 -12.81 16.66
C ASN A 16 -8.58 -11.52 17.50
N ALA A 17 -9.31 -11.45 18.62
CA ALA A 17 -9.45 -10.21 19.40
C ALA A 17 -8.13 -9.62 19.95
N ASP A 18 -7.07 -10.42 20.08
CA ASP A 18 -5.76 -9.98 20.57
C ASP A 18 -4.71 -9.79 19.45
N PHE A 19 -5.11 -9.90 18.18
CA PHE A 19 -4.25 -9.77 17.01
C PHE A 19 -3.04 -10.72 16.99
N ARG A 20 -3.14 -11.88 17.63
CA ARG A 20 -2.07 -12.91 17.63
C ARG A 20 -2.33 -14.07 16.68
N GLY A 21 -3.49 -14.11 16.03
CA GLY A 21 -3.85 -15.15 15.09
C GLY A 21 -5.10 -14.83 14.29
N LEU A 22 -5.54 -15.82 13.51
CA LEU A 22 -6.80 -15.77 12.77
C LEU A 22 -7.91 -16.35 13.63
N ALA A 23 -9.10 -15.76 13.55
CA ALA A 23 -10.27 -16.18 14.31
C ALA A 23 -10.73 -17.59 13.89
N ASN A 24 -10.51 -17.97 12.62
CA ASN A 24 -10.87 -19.29 12.08
C ASN A 24 -9.88 -19.75 10.98
N ALA A 25 -10.23 -20.83 10.29
CA ALA A 25 -9.51 -21.30 9.11
C ALA A 25 -9.78 -20.39 7.89
N PRO A 26 -8.73 -19.93 7.18
CA PRO A 26 -8.87 -19.07 6.01
C PRO A 26 -9.76 -19.64 4.91
N LYS A 27 -10.61 -18.81 4.32
CA LYS A 27 -11.53 -19.20 3.24
C LYS A 27 -11.04 -18.70 1.89
N PRO A 28 -11.19 -19.48 0.80
CA PRO A 28 -10.79 -19.02 -0.53
C PRO A 28 -11.55 -17.76 -0.93
N LEU A 29 -10.81 -16.73 -1.36
CA LEU A 29 -11.33 -15.45 -1.81
C LEU A 29 -11.22 -15.31 -3.34
N PHE A 30 -10.09 -15.71 -3.91
CA PHE A 30 -9.81 -15.51 -5.34
C PHE A 30 -8.80 -16.53 -5.88
N PHE A 31 -8.95 -16.85 -7.17
CA PHE A 31 -8.02 -17.67 -7.95
C PHE A 31 -7.54 -16.84 -9.14
N SER A 32 -6.23 -16.63 -9.28
CA SER A 32 -5.67 -15.88 -10.41
C SER A 32 -5.92 -16.63 -11.73
N SER A 33 -6.51 -15.98 -12.73
CA SER A 33 -6.78 -16.57 -14.04
C SER A 33 -5.60 -16.47 -15.03
N LYS A 34 -4.48 -15.87 -14.62
CA LYS A 34 -3.36 -15.50 -15.50
C LYS A 34 -2.01 -16.14 -15.13
N ASP A 35 -1.96 -17.06 -14.18
CA ASP A 35 -0.71 -17.74 -13.74
C ASP A 35 0.45 -16.78 -13.37
N SER A 36 0.11 -15.56 -12.92
CA SER A 36 1.08 -14.55 -12.50
C SER A 36 1.00 -14.29 -11.01
N ALA A 37 2.17 -14.11 -10.38
CA ALA A 37 2.27 -13.66 -9.00
C ALA A 37 1.59 -12.29 -8.84
N GLY A 38 0.51 -12.25 -8.05
CA GLY A 38 -0.34 -11.09 -7.90
C GLY A 38 -0.90 -11.01 -6.49
N ILE A 39 -0.02 -11.05 -5.49
CA ILE A 39 -0.38 -10.76 -4.12
C ILE A 39 -0.01 -9.30 -3.87
N ASP A 40 -1.00 -8.42 -4.01
CA ASP A 40 -1.12 -7.25 -3.16
C ASP A 40 -2.08 -7.69 -2.04
N GLY A 41 -1.73 -7.48 -0.77
CA GLY A 41 -2.52 -7.92 0.40
C GLY A 41 -3.86 -7.20 0.57
N ASP A 42 -4.37 -6.63 -0.51
CA ASP A 42 -5.37 -5.61 -0.57
C ASP A 42 -6.71 -6.22 -1.02
N ILE A 43 -7.55 -6.56 -0.05
CA ILE A 43 -8.88 -7.09 -0.34
C ILE A 43 -9.82 -5.91 -0.66
N ILE A 44 -9.84 -5.49 -1.93
CA ILE A 44 -10.85 -4.55 -2.45
C ILE A 44 -11.74 -5.26 -3.47
N LEU A 45 -13.03 -4.91 -3.48
CA LEU A 45 -13.97 -5.22 -4.56
C LEU A 45 -13.39 -4.83 -5.92
N ILE A 46 -13.23 -5.82 -6.81
CA ILE A 46 -12.61 -5.66 -8.13
C ILE A 46 -13.27 -4.57 -9.00
N ASP A 47 -14.57 -4.34 -8.83
CA ASP A 47 -15.29 -3.30 -9.58
C ASP A 47 -14.88 -1.89 -9.15
N ILE A 48 -14.51 -1.71 -7.88
CA ILE A 48 -13.95 -0.45 -7.40
C ILE A 48 -12.58 -0.23 -8.02
N ILE A 49 -11.67 -1.22 -7.95
CA ILE A 49 -10.35 -1.13 -8.57
C ILE A 49 -10.45 -0.85 -10.08
N LYS A 50 -11.32 -1.56 -10.80
CA LYS A 50 -11.57 -1.31 -12.23
C LYS A 50 -12.04 0.13 -12.47
N LYS A 51 -12.89 0.69 -11.61
CA LYS A 51 -13.37 2.07 -11.74
C LYS A 51 -12.26 3.10 -11.48
N ILE A 52 -11.37 2.83 -10.51
CA ILE A 52 -10.17 3.64 -10.25
C ILE A 52 -9.26 3.59 -11.48
N MET A 53 -8.85 2.39 -11.90
CA MET A 53 -7.89 2.19 -12.98
C MET A 53 -8.41 2.63 -14.36
N LYS A 54 -9.71 2.44 -14.65
CA LYS A 54 -10.30 2.78 -15.96
C LYS A 54 -10.13 4.26 -16.31
N ASN A 55 -10.12 5.13 -15.32
CA ASN A 55 -10.03 6.57 -15.51
C ASN A 55 -8.64 7.14 -15.18
N GLN A 56 -7.68 6.32 -14.76
CA GLN A 56 -6.44 6.77 -14.16
C GLN A 56 -5.28 5.88 -14.63
N THR A 57 -4.58 6.34 -15.67
CA THR A 57 -3.52 5.56 -16.35
C THR A 57 -2.20 5.50 -15.60
N SER A 58 -2.04 6.30 -14.53
CA SER A 58 -0.79 6.38 -13.78
C SER A 58 -0.68 5.37 -12.64
N PHE A 59 -1.80 4.84 -12.14
CA PHE A 59 -1.80 3.82 -11.08
C PHE A 59 -1.56 2.43 -11.65
N ARG A 60 -0.68 1.67 -11.00
CA ARG A 60 -0.25 0.35 -11.51
C ARG A 60 -0.71 -0.82 -10.65
N GLN A 61 -0.53 -0.73 -9.35
CA GLN A 61 -0.69 -1.83 -8.38
C GLN A 61 -1.04 -1.27 -7.01
N GLY A 62 -1.33 -2.15 -6.05
CA GLY A 62 -1.53 -1.88 -4.62
C GLY A 62 -2.55 -0.79 -4.30
N ALA A 63 -3.68 -1.24 -3.79
CA ALA A 63 -4.71 -0.36 -3.30
C ALA A 63 -4.93 -0.68 -1.82
N GLU A 64 -4.24 0.04 -0.93
CA GLU A 64 -4.51 -0.12 0.50
C GLU A 64 -5.75 0.69 0.88
N VAL A 65 -6.66 0.09 1.65
CA VAL A 65 -7.90 0.75 2.08
C VAL A 65 -8.03 0.75 3.59
N PHE A 66 -8.30 1.93 4.14
CA PHE A 66 -8.65 2.07 5.55
C PHE A 66 -9.79 3.06 5.74
N TYR A 67 -10.49 2.94 6.86
CA TYR A 67 -11.54 3.86 7.26
C TYR A 67 -11.08 4.73 8.43
N HIS A 68 -11.37 6.02 8.38
CA HIS A 68 -11.25 6.89 9.55
C HIS A 68 -12.51 7.77 9.62
N ASN A 69 -13.25 7.64 10.72
CA ASN A 69 -14.61 8.16 10.85
C ASN A 69 -15.50 7.67 9.69
N GLU A 70 -16.15 8.59 8.97
CA GLU A 70 -17.03 8.27 7.84
C GLU A 70 -16.29 8.21 6.49
N LEU A 71 -14.97 8.43 6.46
CA LEU A 71 -14.18 8.46 5.23
C LEU A 71 -13.46 7.13 5.00
N CYS A 72 -13.63 6.60 3.79
CA CYS A 72 -12.87 5.50 3.22
C CYS A 72 -11.70 6.08 2.41
N TYR A 73 -10.48 5.68 2.72
CA TYR A 73 -9.26 6.09 2.03
C TYR A 73 -8.79 4.98 1.11
N PHE A 74 -8.30 5.34 -0.07
CA PHE A 74 -7.65 4.45 -1.02
C PHE A 74 -6.24 4.97 -1.24
N LEU A 75 -5.23 4.19 -0.88
CA LEU A 75 -3.81 4.50 -1.09
C LEU A 75 -3.36 3.71 -2.31
N LEU A 76 -2.94 4.43 -3.35
CA LEU A 76 -2.74 3.92 -4.70
C LEU A 76 -1.27 4.07 -5.11
N LEU A 77 -0.69 3.01 -5.67
CA LEU A 77 0.71 3.03 -6.11
C LEU A 77 0.83 3.52 -7.55
N GLU A 78 1.77 4.45 -7.73
CA GLU A 78 2.14 5.01 -9.03
C GLU A 78 3.58 4.60 -9.36
N ASN A 79 3.82 4.29 -10.65
CA ASN A 79 5.03 3.67 -11.19
C ASN A 79 5.21 2.18 -10.83
N ASP A 80 6.21 1.53 -11.41
CA ASP A 80 6.53 0.12 -11.16
C ASP A 80 7.42 -0.04 -9.91
N MET A 81 7.31 -1.17 -9.21
CA MET A 81 8.02 -1.44 -7.95
C MET A 81 9.55 -1.38 -8.06
N GLY A 82 10.12 -1.60 -9.25
CA GLY A 82 11.55 -1.44 -9.51
C GLY A 82 11.98 0.01 -9.72
N ASN A 83 11.05 0.92 -9.98
CA ASN A 83 11.37 2.31 -10.31
C ASN A 83 11.74 3.11 -9.03
N PRO A 84 12.85 3.88 -9.02
CA PRO A 84 13.18 4.78 -7.91
C PRO A 84 12.11 5.83 -7.58
N ASP A 85 11.24 6.14 -8.54
CA ASP A 85 10.09 7.04 -8.43
C ASP A 85 8.81 6.32 -7.96
N TYR A 86 8.88 5.05 -7.54
CA TYR A 86 7.75 4.35 -6.93
C TYR A 86 7.23 5.16 -5.74
N ARG A 87 5.92 5.43 -5.74
CA ARG A 87 5.31 6.42 -4.85
C ARG A 87 3.85 6.09 -4.55
N VAL A 88 3.35 6.65 -3.46
CA VAL A 88 1.97 6.45 -2.99
C VAL A 88 1.20 7.76 -3.11
N ARG A 89 0.04 7.66 -3.75
CA ARG A 89 -0.98 8.71 -3.74
C ARG A 89 -2.21 8.21 -2.99
N TYR A 90 -3.17 9.09 -2.74
CA TYR A 90 -4.45 8.67 -2.18
C TYR A 90 -5.67 9.32 -2.82
N THR A 91 -6.83 8.78 -2.47
CA THR A 91 -8.12 9.47 -2.60
C THR A 91 -8.99 9.04 -1.43
N ASN A 92 -10.06 9.77 -1.16
CA ASN A 92 -11.02 9.40 -0.14
C ASN A 92 -12.46 9.67 -0.59
N THR A 93 -13.40 8.96 0.04
CA THR A 93 -14.83 9.04 -0.24
C THR A 93 -15.62 8.64 0.99
N MET A 94 -16.83 9.17 1.14
CA MET A 94 -17.78 8.71 2.17
C MET A 94 -18.32 7.29 1.89
N SER A 95 -18.13 6.77 0.67
CA SER A 95 -18.58 5.42 0.32
C SER A 95 -17.70 4.81 -0.77
N PRO A 96 -17.21 3.57 -0.58
CA PRO A 96 -16.36 2.89 -1.55
C PRO A 96 -17.08 2.61 -2.88
N PHE A 97 -18.42 2.70 -2.92
CA PHE A 97 -19.23 2.48 -4.11
C PHE A 97 -19.43 3.73 -4.98
N ARG A 98 -19.10 4.92 -4.47
CA ARG A 98 -19.22 6.18 -5.21
C ARG A 98 -18.05 6.35 -6.20
N PRO A 99 -18.20 7.13 -7.28
CA PRO A 99 -17.06 7.52 -8.10
C PRO A 99 -15.99 8.20 -7.24
N LEU A 100 -14.72 7.83 -7.43
CA LEU A 100 -13.62 8.50 -6.74
C LEU A 100 -13.29 9.81 -7.44
N ASN A 101 -13.11 10.86 -6.65
CA ASN A 101 -12.58 12.13 -7.11
C ASN A 101 -11.13 12.23 -6.63
N ILE A 102 -10.19 12.14 -7.57
CA ILE A 102 -8.77 12.13 -7.25
C ILE A 102 -8.24 13.56 -7.40
N SER A 103 -7.90 14.17 -6.26
CA SER A 103 -7.27 15.50 -6.22
C SER A 103 -5.85 15.44 -6.82
N GLU A 104 -5.40 16.52 -7.46
CA GLU A 104 -3.99 16.67 -7.85
C GLU A 104 -3.05 16.73 -6.63
N LYS A 105 -3.56 17.23 -5.50
CA LYS A 105 -2.84 17.30 -4.21
C LYS A 105 -3.03 16.00 -3.42
N ASN A 106 -2.61 14.89 -4.00
CA ASN A 106 -2.80 13.57 -3.42
C ASN A 106 -1.54 12.75 -3.23
N LEU A 107 -0.37 13.31 -3.51
CA LEU A 107 0.90 12.64 -3.24
C LEU A 107 1.17 12.61 -1.74
N ILE A 108 1.39 11.42 -1.18
CA ILE A 108 1.59 11.25 0.27
C ILE A 108 2.90 10.57 0.64
N LEU A 109 3.54 9.87 -0.30
CA LEU A 109 4.84 9.26 -0.09
C LEU A 109 5.60 9.24 -1.40
N GLU A 110 6.80 9.80 -1.40
CA GLU A 110 7.72 9.80 -2.55
C GLU A 110 9.17 9.69 -2.09
N LYS A 111 10.07 9.51 -3.06
CA LYS A 111 11.51 9.51 -2.83
C LYS A 111 11.98 10.81 -2.18
N ILE A 112 13.01 10.72 -1.33
CA ILE A 112 13.77 11.86 -0.81
C ILE A 112 15.24 11.57 -1.09
N PRO A 113 15.76 11.96 -2.28
CA PRO A 113 17.12 11.63 -2.71
C PRO A 113 18.20 12.12 -1.75
N GLU A 114 17.99 13.26 -1.11
CA GLU A 114 18.91 13.87 -0.13
C GLU A 114 19.13 12.96 1.08
N HIS A 115 18.16 12.08 1.34
CA HIS A 115 18.15 11.13 2.45
C HIS A 115 18.43 9.69 1.99
N GLY A 116 18.72 9.48 0.70
CA GLY A 116 18.91 8.15 0.13
C GLY A 116 17.62 7.31 0.05
N ASN A 117 16.45 7.94 0.14
CA ASN A 117 15.15 7.26 0.06
C ASN A 117 14.70 7.16 -1.39
N TYR A 118 14.52 5.94 -1.89
CA TYR A 118 14.05 5.65 -3.24
C TYR A 118 13.05 4.48 -3.20
N GLY A 119 12.20 4.39 -4.22
CA GLY A 119 11.33 3.24 -4.40
C GLY A 119 10.35 3.03 -3.24
N THR A 120 9.72 4.11 -2.76
CA THR A 120 8.91 4.10 -1.54
C THR A 120 7.45 3.75 -1.84
N GLY A 121 7.00 2.57 -1.46
CA GLY A 121 5.61 2.17 -1.75
C GLY A 121 5.21 0.80 -1.20
N HIS A 122 4.16 0.23 -1.80
CA HIS A 122 3.51 -1.02 -1.39
C HIS A 122 3.27 -1.04 0.13
N ASN A 123 2.34 -0.19 0.53
CA ASN A 123 2.11 0.14 1.92
C ASN A 123 0.93 -0.63 2.52
N SER A 124 0.87 -0.61 3.84
CA SER A 124 -0.30 -0.96 4.64
C SER A 124 -0.49 0.09 5.75
N VAL A 125 -1.70 0.23 6.27
CA VAL A 125 -2.03 1.17 7.35
C VAL A 125 -2.47 0.38 8.58
N ILE A 126 -1.77 0.61 9.69
CA ILE A 126 -2.09 0.06 11.00
C ILE A 126 -2.75 1.14 11.83
N GLN A 127 -4.01 0.93 12.19
CA GLN A 127 -4.74 1.82 13.09
C GLN A 127 -4.53 1.36 14.54
N THR A 128 -4.00 2.23 15.40
CA THR A 128 -3.91 1.94 16.83
C THR A 128 -5.25 2.24 17.50
N THR A 129 -5.72 1.38 18.40
CA THR A 129 -7.03 1.51 19.06
C THR A 129 -7.20 2.78 19.89
N ASP A 130 -6.09 3.41 20.29
CA ASP A 130 -6.08 4.45 21.32
C ASP A 130 -5.66 5.83 20.79
N SER A 131 -5.51 6.02 19.48
CA SER A 131 -5.14 7.32 18.92
C SER A 131 -5.68 7.59 17.51
N ASP A 132 -5.96 8.86 17.20
CA ASP A 132 -6.16 9.39 15.84
C ASP A 132 -4.92 9.25 14.94
N THR A 133 -3.89 8.54 15.40
CA THR A 133 -2.67 8.28 14.65
C THR A 133 -2.71 6.87 14.10
N SER A 134 -2.74 6.76 12.78
CA SER A 134 -2.42 5.50 12.11
C SER A 134 -0.93 5.46 11.78
N ASN A 135 -0.35 4.29 11.65
CA ASN A 135 1.01 4.13 11.15
C ASN A 135 0.95 3.53 9.75
N MET A 136 1.72 4.08 8.83
CA MET A 136 1.89 3.50 7.50
C MET A 136 3.17 2.68 7.51
N VAL A 137 3.03 1.40 7.22
CA VAL A 137 4.15 0.50 6.93
C VAL A 137 4.33 0.46 5.42
N TYR A 138 5.55 0.55 4.94
CA TYR A 138 5.85 0.54 3.51
C TYR A 138 7.26 0.00 3.29
N HIS A 139 7.66 -0.24 2.04
CA HIS A 139 9.05 -0.54 1.74
C HIS A 139 9.76 0.62 1.06
N ARG A 140 11.07 0.64 1.17
CA ARG A 140 11.97 1.44 0.32
C ARG A 140 13.13 0.59 -0.17
N PHE A 141 13.88 1.08 -1.15
CA PHE A 141 15.13 0.45 -1.57
C PHE A 141 16.18 0.55 -0.47
N ILE A 142 16.90 -0.54 -0.22
CA ILE A 142 18.09 -0.49 0.63
C ILE A 142 19.21 0.13 -0.21
N PRO A 143 19.76 1.29 0.16
CA PRO A 143 20.89 1.85 -0.57
C PRO A 143 22.14 0.99 -0.33
N SER A 144 22.51 0.12 -1.29
CA SER A 144 23.85 -0.49 -1.36
C SER A 144 24.84 0.47 -2.03
N ASN A 145 24.43 1.08 -3.14
CA ASN A 145 24.92 2.35 -3.71
C ASN A 145 23.87 2.89 -4.73
N ARG A 146 23.97 4.16 -5.14
CA ARG A 146 23.03 4.80 -6.08
C ARG A 146 23.12 4.27 -7.53
N SER A 147 24.28 3.70 -7.91
CA SER A 147 24.56 3.13 -9.24
C SER A 147 24.05 1.69 -9.42
N GLU A 148 23.63 1.01 -8.35
CA GLU A 148 23.11 -0.37 -8.32
C GLU A 148 21.57 -0.43 -8.21
N LEU A 149 20.90 0.72 -8.26
CA LEU A 149 19.45 0.82 -8.15
C LEU A 149 18.69 0.12 -9.30
N GLU A 150 19.39 -0.35 -10.32
CA GLU A 150 18.84 -1.21 -11.38
C GLU A 150 19.88 -2.29 -11.73
N PRO A 151 19.55 -3.60 -11.79
CA PRO A 151 18.23 -4.24 -11.67
C PRO A 151 17.97 -4.90 -10.30
N THR A 152 18.87 -4.76 -9.32
CA THR A 152 18.76 -5.48 -8.03
C THR A 152 17.82 -4.82 -7.01
N ALA A 153 17.39 -3.58 -7.22
CA ALA A 153 16.54 -2.84 -6.28
C ALA A 153 15.17 -3.49 -6.04
N VAL A 154 14.62 -4.20 -7.05
CA VAL A 154 13.38 -4.99 -6.92
C VAL A 154 13.48 -6.02 -5.77
N TYR A 155 14.69 -6.55 -5.53
CA TYR A 155 14.93 -7.62 -4.57
C TYR A 155 15.56 -7.13 -3.25
N ASN A 156 16.12 -5.92 -3.20
CA ASN A 156 16.79 -5.36 -2.04
C ASN A 156 16.00 -4.21 -1.42
N ARG A 157 15.01 -4.56 -0.59
CA ARG A 157 14.08 -3.62 0.05
C ARG A 157 14.03 -3.82 1.55
N GLU A 158 13.84 -2.73 2.28
CA GLU A 158 13.64 -2.74 3.73
C GLU A 158 12.28 -2.15 4.10
N PHE A 159 11.71 -2.62 5.21
CA PHE A 159 10.48 -2.06 5.76
C PHE A 159 10.76 -0.77 6.52
N CYS A 160 9.85 0.18 6.33
CA CYS A 160 9.78 1.44 7.04
C CYS A 160 8.43 1.55 7.74
N ILE A 161 8.40 2.30 8.85
CA ILE A 161 7.16 2.68 9.52
C ILE A 161 7.21 4.16 9.86
N ASP A 162 6.17 4.89 9.46
CA ASP A 162 6.02 6.31 9.78
C ASP A 162 4.59 6.63 10.19
N LYS A 163 4.42 7.71 10.94
CA LYS A 163 3.10 8.17 11.38
C LYS A 163 2.33 8.72 10.18
N LEU A 164 1.16 8.15 9.92
CA LEU A 164 0.16 8.71 9.01
C LEU A 164 -0.73 9.65 9.83
N LYS A 165 -0.79 10.91 9.40
CA LYS A 165 -1.58 11.95 10.08
C LYS A 165 -2.62 12.52 9.13
N LEU A 166 -3.83 12.68 9.65
CA LEU A 166 -4.90 13.38 8.98
C LEU A 166 -4.91 14.86 9.40
N ASN A 167 -5.26 15.73 8.46
CA ASN A 167 -5.68 17.09 8.72
C ASN A 167 -7.12 17.11 9.23
N THR A 168 -7.55 18.24 9.78
CA THR A 168 -8.93 18.42 10.28
C THR A 168 -9.99 18.30 9.19
N ASP A 169 -9.62 18.51 7.93
CA ASP A 169 -10.49 18.36 6.76
C ASP A 169 -10.51 16.92 6.19
N GLY A 170 -9.84 15.98 6.85
CA GLY A 170 -9.72 14.59 6.40
C GLY A 170 -8.65 14.34 5.34
N SER A 171 -7.91 15.35 4.89
CA SER A 171 -6.77 15.13 3.99
C SER A 171 -5.58 14.49 4.70
N ILE A 172 -4.82 13.63 4.01
CA ILE A 172 -3.59 13.03 4.55
C ILE A 172 -2.43 14.03 4.44
N LYS A 173 -1.70 14.23 5.54
CA LYS A 173 -0.41 14.95 5.52
C LYS A 173 0.65 14.08 4.84
N PRO A 174 1.42 14.60 3.86
CA PRO A 174 2.51 13.86 3.26
C PRO A 174 3.49 13.34 4.32
N LEU A 175 3.91 12.09 4.14
CA LEU A 175 4.89 11.44 5.00
C LEU A 175 6.28 11.95 4.63
N VAL A 176 7.15 11.99 5.64
CA VAL A 176 8.58 12.26 5.46
C VAL A 176 9.32 10.99 5.90
N PRO A 177 9.71 10.11 4.96
CA PRO A 177 10.41 8.87 5.27
C PRO A 177 11.64 9.09 6.14
N LYS A 178 11.61 8.51 7.34
CA LYS A 178 12.75 8.59 8.25
C LYS A 178 13.88 7.69 7.78
N VAL A 179 15.11 8.17 7.93
CA VAL A 179 16.32 7.41 7.55
C VAL A 179 16.68 6.35 8.61
N SER A 180 16.24 6.54 9.85
CA SER A 180 16.49 5.59 10.95
C SER A 180 15.91 4.22 10.65
N ARG A 181 16.76 3.19 10.67
CA ARG A 181 16.33 1.80 10.54
C ARG A 181 15.66 1.33 11.84
N ILE A 182 14.70 0.43 11.70
CA ILE A 182 14.18 -0.35 12.81
C ILE A 182 15.27 -1.38 13.11
N ASN A 183 15.98 -1.22 14.23
CA ASN A 183 16.98 -2.19 14.70
C ASN A 183 16.33 -3.31 15.49
#